data_AF-A0A3C1PEJ0-F1
#
_entry.id   AF-A0A3C1PEJ0-F1
#
_cell.length_a   1.000
_cell.length_b   1.000
_cell.length_c   1.000
_cell.angle_alpha   90.00
_cell.angle_beta   90.00
_cell.angle_gamma   90.00
#
_symmetry.space_group_name_H-M   'P 1'
#
loop_
_entity.id
_entity.type
_entity.pdbx_description
1 polymer ?
#
loop_
_entity_poly.entity_id
_entity_poly.type
_entity_poly.pdbx_seq_one_letter_code
_entity_poly.pdbx_strand_id
1 'polypeptide(L)'
;MFLRIAEQHRKFVRDLVMNLQALATVLEKQGYLASCYTCGGQMNSASFMVSLGEGHLIRFLVSDYGITWTEMRDDRELMKLEGAEAIQQLQELANLVIYRGTPSPHLISPKLASRV
;
A
#
# COMPACT_ATOMS: atom_id res chain seq x y z
N MET A 1 -5.63 -2.92 -30.34
CA MET A 1 -5.83 -1.87 -29.32
C MET A 1 -5.79 -2.43 -27.90
N PHE A 2 -6.69 -3.35 -27.53
CA PHE A 2 -6.80 -3.91 -26.17
C PHE A 2 -5.53 -4.62 -25.65
N LEU A 3 -4.80 -5.33 -26.51
CA LEU A 3 -3.52 -5.96 -26.14
C LEU A 3 -2.46 -4.95 -25.67
N ARG A 4 -2.44 -3.76 -26.28
CA ARG A 4 -1.50 -2.70 -25.87
C ARG A 4 -1.85 -2.16 -24.48
N ILE A 5 -3.14 -2.01 -24.19
CA ILE A 5 -3.62 -1.57 -22.87
C ILE A 5 -3.27 -2.63 -21.80
N ALA A 6 -3.48 -3.91 -22.10
CA ALA A 6 -3.09 -5.00 -21.19
C ALA A 6 -1.57 -5.03 -20.93
N GLU A 7 -0.75 -4.80 -21.96
CA GLU A 7 0.70 -4.71 -21.79
C GLU A 7 1.14 -3.48 -20.99
N GLN A 8 0.47 -2.34 -21.19
CA GLN A 8 0.71 -1.14 -20.37
C GLN A 8 0.33 -1.38 -18.92
N HIS A 9 -0.79 -2.07 -18.65
CA HIS A 9 -1.18 -2.44 -17.30
C HIS A 9 -0.14 -3.36 -16.63
N ARG A 10 0.37 -4.38 -17.33
CA ARG A 10 1.44 -5.25 -16.79
C ARG A 10 2.71 -4.49 -16.45
N LYS A 11 3.11 -3.52 -17.28
CA LYS A 11 4.26 -2.64 -17.00
C LYS A 11 4.01 -1.78 -15.77
N PHE A 12 2.83 -1.16 -15.68
CA PHE A 12 2.41 -0.40 -14.51
C PHE A 12 2.44 -1.25 -13.23
N VAL A 13 1.91 -2.47 -13.26
CA VAL A 13 1.96 -3.40 -12.12
C VAL A 13 3.39 -3.67 -11.69
N ARG A 14 4.28 -3.97 -12.64
CA ARG A 14 5.70 -4.22 -12.36
C ARG A 14 6.39 -3.02 -11.70
N ASP A 15 6.18 -1.83 -12.23
CA ASP A 15 6.74 -0.60 -11.68
C ASP A 15 6.19 -0.34 -10.27
N LEU A 16 4.90 -0.58 -10.05
CA LEU A 16 4.28 -0.48 -8.74
C LEU A 16 4.85 -1.50 -7.74
N VAL A 17 5.10 -2.74 -8.15
CA VAL A 17 5.78 -3.75 -7.30
C VAL A 17 7.16 -3.27 -6.87
N MET A 18 7.96 -2.71 -7.78
CA MET A 18 9.28 -2.18 -7.45
C MET A 18 9.19 -1.02 -6.44
N ASN A 19 8.22 -0.11 -6.64
CA ASN A 19 7.96 0.99 -5.72
C ASN A 19 7.54 0.50 -4.32
N LEU A 20 6.72 -0.54 -4.24
CA LEU A 20 6.29 -1.14 -2.96
C LEU A 20 7.46 -1.78 -2.21
N GLN A 21 8.37 -2.44 -2.92
CA GLN A 21 9.59 -3.01 -2.32
C GLN A 21 10.50 -1.91 -1.76
N ALA A 22 10.69 -0.83 -2.51
CA ALA A 22 11.44 0.33 -2.05
C ALA A 22 10.78 0.98 -0.83
N LEU A 23 9.45 1.18 -0.86
CA LEU A 23 8.69 1.76 0.24
C LEU A 23 8.79 0.91 1.51
N ALA A 24 8.68 -0.42 1.40
CA ALA A 24 8.85 -1.33 2.53
C ALA A 24 10.25 -1.19 3.16
N THR A 25 11.29 -1.16 2.32
CA THR A 25 12.68 -0.98 2.77
C THR A 25 12.87 0.36 3.52
N VAL A 26 12.25 1.43 3.05
CA VAL A 26 12.34 2.76 3.71
C VAL A 26 11.61 2.74 5.04
N LEU A 27 10.40 2.17 5.08
CA LEU A 27 9.60 2.04 6.30
C LEU A 27 10.29 1.19 7.37
N GLU A 28 10.88 0.05 6.99
CA GLU A 28 11.67 -0.79 7.90
C GLU A 28 12.84 0.00 8.51
N LYS A 29 13.56 0.77 7.69
CA LYS A 29 14.65 1.63 8.17
C LYS A 29 14.19 2.75 9.11
N GLN A 30 12.92 3.14 9.05
CA GLN A 30 12.31 4.11 9.97
C GLN A 30 11.70 3.45 11.23
N GLY A 31 11.82 2.13 11.38
CA GLY A 31 11.36 1.39 12.56
C GLY A 31 9.94 0.84 12.45
N TYR A 32 9.31 0.92 11.29
CA TYR A 32 8.02 0.27 11.06
C TYR A 32 8.19 -1.21 10.71
N LEU A 33 7.25 -2.04 11.13
CA LEU A 33 7.16 -3.42 10.63
C LEU A 33 6.50 -3.38 9.25
N ALA A 34 7.29 -3.27 8.19
CA ALA A 34 6.84 -3.27 6.81
C ALA A 34 7.42 -4.46 6.04
N SER A 35 6.68 -4.98 5.06
CA SER A 35 7.14 -6.06 4.20
C SER A 35 6.47 -5.96 2.82
N CYS A 36 7.14 -6.47 1.79
CA CYS A 36 6.58 -6.57 0.45
C CYS A 36 6.97 -7.92 -0.17
N TYR A 37 5.98 -8.80 -0.30
CA TYR A 37 6.17 -10.12 -0.92
C TYR A 37 5.68 -10.10 -2.35
N THR A 38 6.49 -10.60 -3.27
CA THR A 38 6.06 -10.83 -4.66
C THR A 38 5.55 -12.25 -4.82
N CYS A 39 4.50 -12.43 -5.63
CA CYS A 39 4.03 -13.75 -6.02
C CYS A 39 4.10 -13.88 -7.55
N GLY A 40 4.63 -15.02 -8.01
CA GLY A 40 4.92 -15.28 -9.42
C GLY A 40 6.27 -14.72 -9.89
N GLY A 41 6.98 -15.49 -10.72
CA GLY A 41 8.39 -15.22 -11.09
C GLY A 41 8.65 -13.97 -11.94
N GLN A 42 7.66 -13.11 -12.20
CA GLN A 42 7.78 -11.93 -13.08
C GLN A 42 7.36 -10.60 -12.44
N MET A 43 7.23 -10.51 -11.10
CA MET A 43 6.75 -9.29 -10.42
C MET A 43 5.36 -8.85 -10.90
N ASN A 44 4.52 -9.82 -11.25
CA ASN A 44 3.15 -9.56 -11.73
C ASN A 44 2.15 -9.38 -10.58
N SER A 45 2.60 -9.56 -9.34
CA SER A 45 1.80 -9.28 -8.17
C SER A 45 2.68 -9.04 -6.94
N ALA A 46 2.14 -8.27 -5.99
CA ALA A 46 2.74 -8.10 -4.69
C ALA A 46 1.69 -7.93 -3.59
N SER A 47 2.08 -8.33 -2.39
CA SER A 47 1.42 -8.01 -1.13
C SER A 47 2.36 -7.17 -0.29
N PHE A 48 2.07 -5.88 -0.20
CA PHE A 48 2.71 -4.95 0.70
C PHE A 48 1.93 -4.86 2.00
N MET A 49 2.62 -4.88 3.13
CA MET A 49 2.01 -4.78 4.45
C MET A 49 2.84 -3.86 5.33
N VAL A 50 2.18 -3.01 6.12
CA VAL A 50 2.85 -2.20 7.15
C VAL A 50 1.99 -2.15 8.41
N SER A 51 2.61 -2.41 9.56
CA SER A 51 2.02 -2.16 10.87
C SER A 51 2.33 -0.73 11.32
N LEU A 52 1.30 0.00 11.73
CA LEU A 52 1.41 1.35 12.28
C LEU A 52 1.37 1.35 13.81
N GLY A 53 1.48 0.17 14.44
CA GLY A 53 1.36 -0.01 15.89
C GLY A 53 -0.09 -0.23 16.33
N GLU A 54 -0.28 -0.62 17.60
CA GLU A 54 -1.61 -0.79 18.23
C GLU A 54 -2.58 -1.68 17.42
N GLY A 55 -2.07 -2.78 16.86
CA GLY A 55 -2.87 -3.69 16.05
C GLY A 55 -3.33 -3.12 14.70
N HIS A 56 -2.93 -1.90 14.33
CA HIS A 56 -3.28 -1.27 13.05
C HIS A 56 -2.37 -1.76 11.93
N LEU A 57 -2.95 -2.49 10.98
CA LEU A 57 -2.28 -3.10 9.85
C LEU A 57 -2.87 -2.60 8.53
N ILE A 58 -2.01 -2.11 7.65
CA ILE A 58 -2.34 -1.81 6.27
C ILE A 58 -1.87 -2.95 5.39
N ARG A 59 -2.71 -3.38 4.45
CA ARG A 59 -2.35 -4.29 3.36
C ARG A 59 -2.67 -3.63 2.03
N PHE A 60 -1.71 -3.62 1.13
CA PHE A 60 -1.88 -3.22 -0.26
C PHE A 60 -1.56 -4.40 -1.17
N LEU A 61 -2.53 -4.82 -1.98
CA LEU A 61 -2.37 -5.87 -2.98
C LEU A 61 -2.40 -5.25 -4.36
N VAL A 62 -1.50 -5.70 -5.22
CA VAL A 62 -1.50 -5.39 -6.65
C VAL A 62 -1.32 -6.69 -7.43
N SER A 63 -2.09 -6.85 -8.49
CA SER A 63 -1.92 -7.90 -9.48
C SER A 63 -2.52 -7.49 -10.83
N ASP A 64 -2.37 -8.36 -11.83
CA ASP A 64 -3.06 -8.23 -13.11
C ASP A 64 -4.61 -8.22 -12.99
N TYR A 65 -5.16 -8.70 -11.87
CA TYR A 65 -6.60 -8.77 -11.61
C TYR A 65 -7.15 -7.54 -10.88
N GLY A 66 -6.29 -6.71 -10.30
CA GLY A 66 -6.74 -5.54 -9.57
C GLY A 66 -5.78 -5.06 -8.49
N ILE A 67 -6.20 -3.97 -7.86
CA ILE A 67 -5.45 -3.24 -6.83
C ILE A 67 -6.40 -3.05 -5.65
N THR A 68 -5.95 -3.39 -4.44
CA THR A 68 -6.74 -3.21 -3.23
C THR A 68 -5.91 -2.66 -2.08
N TRP A 69 -6.52 -1.77 -1.30
CA TRP A 69 -6.02 -1.31 0.00
C TRP A 69 -6.97 -1.81 1.08
N THR A 70 -6.44 -2.38 2.15
CA THR A 70 -7.22 -2.87 3.29
C THR A 70 -6.57 -2.38 4.58
N GLU A 71 -7.37 -1.75 5.44
CA GLU A 71 -6.97 -1.39 6.80
C GLU A 71 -7.64 -2.33 7.79
N MET A 72 -6.85 -2.84 8.72
CA MET A 72 -7.32 -3.73 9.78
C MET A 72 -6.85 -3.19 11.12
N ARG A 73 -7.70 -3.32 12.15
CA ARG A 73 -7.32 -3.12 13.55
C ARG A 73 -7.85 -4.26 14.39
N ASP A 74 -6.99 -4.90 15.17
CA ASP A 74 -7.36 -6.03 16.03
C ASP A 74 -8.16 -7.10 15.26
N ASP A 75 -7.66 -7.45 14.07
CA ASP A 75 -8.25 -8.40 13.12
C ASP A 75 -9.61 -8.01 12.51
N ARG A 76 -10.06 -6.75 12.72
CA ARG A 76 -11.27 -6.21 12.10
C ARG A 76 -10.92 -5.33 10.91
N GLU A 77 -11.50 -5.63 9.75
CA GLU A 77 -11.44 -4.74 8.58
C GLU A 77 -12.15 -3.43 8.89
N LEU A 78 -11.42 -2.32 8.81
CA LEU A 78 -11.94 -0.96 8.99
C LEU A 78 -12.36 -0.35 7.66
N MET A 79 -11.58 -0.62 6.62
CA MET A 79 -11.77 -0.05 5.30
C MET A 79 -11.16 -0.95 4.23
N LYS A 80 -11.83 -1.03 3.09
CA LYS A 80 -11.31 -1.62 1.88
C LYS A 80 -11.58 -0.68 0.69
N LEU A 81 -10.54 -0.36 -0.05
CA LEU A 81 -10.59 0.48 -1.25
C LEU A 81 -10.02 -0.30 -2.43
N GLU A 82 -10.48 0.01 -3.64
CA GLU A 82 -10.06 -0.66 -4.86
C GLU A 82 -9.63 0.35 -5.93
N GLY A 83 -8.73 -0.07 -6.83
CA GLY A 83 -8.32 0.73 -7.98
C GLY A 83 -7.67 2.07 -7.59
N ALA A 84 -8.23 3.17 -8.09
CA ALA A 84 -7.64 4.50 -7.95
C ALA A 84 -7.61 4.99 -6.50
N GLU A 85 -8.63 4.67 -5.69
CA GLU A 85 -8.69 5.09 -4.29
C GLU A 85 -7.61 4.38 -3.45
N ALA A 86 -7.35 3.10 -3.75
CA ALA A 86 -6.24 2.36 -3.13
C ALA A 86 -4.88 3.01 -3.46
N ILE A 87 -4.67 3.42 -4.71
CA ILE A 87 -3.44 4.11 -5.13
C ILE A 87 -3.30 5.46 -4.42
N GLN A 88 -4.40 6.19 -4.24
CA GLN A 88 -4.37 7.46 -3.52
C GLN A 88 -3.94 7.27 -2.05
N GLN A 89 -4.48 6.26 -1.35
CA GLN A 89 -4.06 5.97 0.02
C GLN A 89 -2.59 5.54 0.11
N LEU A 90 -2.10 4.77 -0.86
CA LEU A 90 -0.68 4.43 -0.94
C LEU A 90 0.21 5.67 -1.09
N GLN A 91 -0.21 6.66 -1.89
CA GLN A 91 0.51 7.92 -2.02
C GLN A 91 0.49 8.73 -0.71
N GLU A 92 -0.63 8.75 0.01
CA GLU A 92 -0.72 9.41 1.32
C GLU A 92 0.24 8.77 2.33
N LEU A 93 0.30 7.42 2.37
CA LEU A 93 1.27 6.69 3.18
C LEU A 93 2.71 7.01 2.79
N ALA A 94 3.05 6.99 1.49
CA ALA A 94 4.39 7.31 1.02
C ALA A 94 4.80 8.75 1.39
N ASN A 95 3.88 9.70 1.30
CA ASN A 95 4.12 11.08 1.69
C ASN A 95 4.43 11.20 3.19
N LEU A 96 3.74 10.44 4.06
CA LEU A 96 4.05 10.44 5.50
C LEU A 96 5.50 10.00 5.78
N VAL A 97 6.00 9.05 5.00
CA VAL A 97 7.36 8.48 5.13
C VAL A 97 8.43 9.43 4.57
N ILE A 98 8.14 10.09 3.44
CA ILE A 98 9.09 10.98 2.75
C ILE A 98 9.20 12.34 3.46
N TYR A 99 8.09 12.88 3.96
CA TYR A 99 8.05 14.22 4.56
C TYR A 99 8.28 14.25 6.07
N ARG A 100 8.40 13.10 6.75
CA ARG A 100 8.73 13.05 8.19
C ARG A 100 10.07 12.39 8.47
N GLY A 101 11.01 13.17 8.99
CA GLY A 101 11.80 12.69 10.11
C GLY A 101 10.87 12.52 11.32
N THR A 102 10.77 11.31 11.86
CA THR A 102 9.91 10.87 12.99
C THR A 102 8.39 10.98 12.78
N PRO A 103 7.68 9.85 12.66
CA PRO A 103 6.23 9.81 12.72
C PRO A 103 5.74 9.79 14.17
N SER A 104 4.91 10.77 14.55
CA SER A 104 4.05 10.68 15.73
C SER A 104 2.87 9.73 15.47
N PRO A 105 2.49 8.83 16.40
CA PRO A 105 1.44 7.81 16.22
C PRO A 105 0.04 8.33 15.84
N HIS A 106 -0.20 9.65 15.94
CA HIS A 106 -1.53 10.24 15.85
C HIS A 106 -1.87 10.92 14.51
N LEU A 107 -1.08 10.67 13.46
CA LEU A 107 -1.15 11.47 12.22
C LEU A 107 -1.39 10.65 10.95
N ILE A 108 -2.06 9.50 11.08
CA ILE A 108 -2.94 9.04 10.02
C ILE A 108 -4.18 9.93 10.11
N SER A 109 -4.35 10.79 9.11
CA SER A 109 -5.33 11.89 9.14
C SER A 109 -6.77 11.40 9.41
N PRO A 110 -7.58 12.16 10.17
CA PRO A 110 -8.98 11.84 10.49
C PRO A 110 -9.96 11.98 9.30
N LYS A 111 -9.52 11.83 8.05
CA LYS A 111 -10.43 11.88 6.88
C LYS A 111 -11.39 10.69 6.78
N LEU A 112 -11.28 9.71 7.67
CA LEU A 112 -12.27 8.64 7.86
C LEU A 112 -13.27 8.93 9.00
N ALA A 113 -13.09 9.99 9.79
CA ALA A 113 -13.93 10.31 10.96
C ALA A 113 -15.12 11.24 10.68
N SER A 114 -15.31 11.73 9.44
CA SER A 114 -16.39 12.69 9.12
C SER A 114 -17.59 12.08 8.39
N ARG A 115 -17.92 10.81 8.64
CA ARG A 115 -19.20 10.20 8.24
C ARG A 115 -19.93 9.57 9.43
N VAL A 116 -20.15 10.37 10.47
CA VAL A 116 -21.30 10.26 11.38
C VAL A 116 -21.98 11.62 11.41
#